data_AF-A0A520IKG5-F1
#
_entry.id   AF-A0A520IKG5-F1
#
_cell.length_a   1.000
_cell.length_b   1.000
_cell.length_c   1.000
_cell.angle_alpha   90.00
_cell.angle_beta   90.00
_cell.angle_gamma   90.00
#
_symmetry.space_group_name_H-M   'P 1'
#
loop_
_entity.id
_entity.type
_entity.pdbx_description
1 polymer ?
#
loop_
_entity_poly.entity_id
_entity_poly.type
_entity_poly.pdbx_seq_one_letter_code
_entity_poly.pdbx_strand_id
1 'polypeptide(L)'
;MKIFTQIKSYYTLAFTLFLTCYGFQIFAQPGKDESVTITTNNTVLNRYTRVVADIVAGSNKVTVTNINDLNRDAINYLPAGYTTAANGFKTNPLTPGDLIMIYQAQGAKIDTTNTVNYGAVQNYNGAGRYEFAYVGTVSGNEITLQCGSKFSYFAANYIQLIRVPQYSTLTVSSGASVVPVPWGSSYFGTDPDYTGDINGVTREPSSKTRRRGGFTAIHASQVVNNGIIQANGAGFRGGTTDPYTVSPAGSKLVWAYREKDPQFGAEKGESIAGYREDYEDKPFNETVYIGRWGRGAPANGGGGGNAHNAGGGGGANGGVLANWFRGAGVMNDFSGTCG
;
A
#
# COMPACT_ATOMS: atom_id res chain seq x y z
N MET A 1 -11.73 10.15 -97.81
CA MET A 1 -11.58 8.89 -97.05
C MET A 1 -10.85 9.24 -95.76
N LYS A 2 -11.60 9.53 -94.69
CA LYS A 2 -11.08 10.10 -93.44
C LYS A 2 -10.66 8.97 -92.50
N ILE A 3 -9.43 9.06 -92.02
CA ILE A 3 -8.77 8.15 -91.08
C ILE A 3 -9.42 8.34 -89.70
N PHE A 4 -9.94 7.26 -89.12
CA PHE A 4 -10.42 7.19 -87.73
C PHE A 4 -9.42 6.40 -86.87
N THR A 5 -8.82 7.12 -85.92
CA THR A 5 -8.77 6.83 -84.48
C THR A 5 -8.42 5.42 -83.98
N GLN A 6 -7.36 5.32 -83.15
CA GLN A 6 -7.36 4.64 -81.84
C GLN A 6 -6.05 4.96 -81.09
N ILE A 7 -6.12 5.88 -80.11
CA ILE A 7 -5.08 6.06 -79.08
C ILE A 7 -5.57 5.30 -77.85
N LYS A 8 -4.90 4.19 -77.50
CA LYS A 8 -5.07 3.53 -76.20
C LYS A 8 -4.04 4.12 -75.22
N SER A 9 -4.47 4.97 -74.31
CA SER A 9 -3.69 5.37 -73.14
C SER A 9 -3.79 4.28 -72.08
N TYR A 10 -2.64 3.71 -71.70
CA TYR A 10 -2.49 2.86 -70.53
C TYR A 10 -2.45 3.74 -69.27
N TYR A 11 -3.50 3.71 -68.47
CA TYR A 11 -3.47 4.22 -67.10
C TYR A 11 -3.07 3.07 -66.17
N THR A 12 -1.77 2.97 -65.87
CA THR A 12 -1.26 2.12 -64.79
C THR A 12 -1.66 2.76 -63.46
N LEU A 13 -2.77 2.30 -62.89
CA LEU A 13 -3.21 2.69 -61.55
C LEU A 13 -2.26 2.07 -60.52
N ALA A 14 -1.25 2.82 -60.09
CA ALA A 14 -0.41 2.46 -58.96
C ALA A 14 -1.24 2.58 -57.66
N PHE A 15 -1.83 1.47 -57.22
CA PHE A 15 -2.47 1.37 -55.92
C PHE A 15 -1.39 1.12 -54.86
N THR A 16 -0.75 2.19 -54.40
CA THR A 16 0.18 2.15 -53.28
C THR A 16 -0.63 1.87 -52.01
N LEU A 17 -0.66 0.60 -51.59
CA LEU A 17 -1.19 0.18 -50.31
C LEU A 17 -0.33 0.80 -49.20
N PHE A 18 -0.73 2.00 -48.75
CA PHE A 18 -0.21 2.62 -47.54
C PHE A 18 -0.75 1.80 -46.36
N LEU A 19 -0.09 0.67 -46.08
CA LEU A 19 -0.27 -0.08 -44.85
C LEU A 19 0.35 0.78 -43.74
N THR A 20 -0.41 1.78 -43.29
CA THR A 20 -0.12 2.44 -42.03
C THR A 20 -0.10 1.35 -40.97
N CYS A 21 1.08 1.06 -40.45
CA CYS A 21 1.24 0.44 -39.14
C CYS A 21 0.58 1.37 -38.11
N TYR A 22 -0.75 1.36 -38.04
CA TYR A 22 -1.46 1.69 -36.82
C TYR A 22 -0.98 0.64 -35.82
N GLY A 23 0.01 1.01 -35.02
CA GLY A 23 0.34 0.25 -33.83
C GLY A 23 -0.96 0.06 -33.07
N PHE A 24 -1.44 -1.18 -32.98
CA PHE A 24 -2.56 -1.55 -32.15
C PHE A 24 -2.25 -1.06 -30.75
N GLN A 25 -2.86 0.07 -30.35
CA GLN A 25 -2.89 0.48 -28.97
C GLN A 25 -3.75 -0.58 -28.29
N ILE A 26 -3.11 -1.47 -27.51
CA ILE A 26 -3.83 -2.48 -26.74
C ILE A 26 -4.63 -1.70 -25.69
N PHE A 27 -5.91 -1.49 -25.97
CA PHE A 27 -6.83 -0.85 -25.04
C PHE A 27 -6.92 -1.66 -23.75
N ALA A 28 -7.35 -1.00 -22.67
CA ALA A 28 -7.65 -1.65 -21.41
C ALA A 28 -8.59 -2.85 -21.62
N GLN A 29 -8.12 -4.06 -21.35
CA GLN A 29 -8.91 -5.27 -21.49
C GLN A 29 -8.51 -6.34 -20.46
N PRO A 30 -9.47 -7.13 -19.94
CA PRO A 30 -9.16 -8.34 -19.17
C PRO A 30 -8.19 -9.23 -19.98
N GLY A 31 -7.19 -9.82 -19.32
CA GLY A 31 -6.22 -10.69 -19.98
C GLY A 31 -5.06 -10.00 -20.71
N LYS A 32 -4.88 -8.69 -20.57
CA LYS A 32 -3.73 -7.95 -21.13
C LYS A 32 -2.37 -8.58 -20.78
N ASP A 33 -2.23 -9.12 -19.57
CA ASP A 33 -1.00 -9.75 -19.09
C ASP A 33 -0.91 -11.25 -19.41
N GLU A 34 -1.76 -11.74 -20.31
CA GLU A 34 -1.79 -13.13 -20.79
C GLU A 34 -1.94 -14.13 -19.63
N SER A 35 -1.57 -15.40 -19.86
CA SER A 35 -1.60 -16.42 -18.81
C SER A 35 -0.27 -16.49 -18.09
N VAL A 36 -0.31 -16.64 -16.76
CA VAL A 36 0.88 -16.81 -15.92
C VAL A 36 0.76 -18.06 -15.05
N THR A 37 1.87 -18.77 -14.88
CA THR A 37 1.99 -19.89 -13.93
C THR A 37 3.04 -19.56 -12.88
N ILE A 38 2.63 -19.61 -11.62
CA ILE A 38 3.49 -19.39 -10.45
C ILE A 38 3.95 -20.74 -9.94
N THR A 39 5.27 -20.92 -9.87
CA THR A 39 5.92 -22.18 -9.47
C THR A 39 6.82 -22.00 -8.24
N THR A 40 7.06 -20.76 -7.82
CA THR A 40 7.96 -20.42 -6.71
C THR A 40 7.19 -19.86 -5.52
N ASN A 41 7.73 -20.09 -4.32
CA ASN A 41 7.22 -19.47 -3.10
C ASN A 41 7.55 -17.97 -3.07
N ASN A 42 6.76 -17.24 -2.29
CA ASN A 42 6.90 -15.82 -2.00
C ASN A 42 6.91 -14.95 -3.27
N THR A 43 6.07 -15.29 -4.24
CA THR A 43 5.95 -14.53 -5.49
C THR A 43 5.08 -13.30 -5.30
N VAL A 44 5.61 -12.13 -5.64
CA VAL A 44 4.90 -10.85 -5.61
C VAL A 44 4.38 -10.50 -7.01
N LEU A 45 3.06 -10.43 -7.14
CA LEU A 45 2.39 -10.09 -8.40
C LEU A 45 2.14 -8.58 -8.56
N ASN A 46 1.94 -7.85 -7.47
CA ASN A 46 1.71 -6.40 -7.52
C ASN A 46 3.01 -5.58 -7.52
N ARG A 47 2.90 -4.30 -7.87
CA ARG A 47 3.97 -3.31 -7.70
C ARG A 47 3.45 -2.11 -6.93
N TYR A 48 4.28 -1.49 -6.11
CA TYR A 48 3.86 -0.48 -5.14
C TYR A 48 4.69 0.79 -5.27
N THR A 49 4.03 1.92 -5.51
CA THR A 49 4.65 3.24 -5.40
C THR A 49 3.83 4.16 -4.51
N ARG A 50 4.45 5.24 -4.03
CA ARG A 50 3.78 6.24 -3.21
C ARG A 50 3.29 7.38 -4.07
N VAL A 51 2.04 7.81 -3.87
CA VAL A 51 1.50 9.02 -4.47
C VAL A 51 1.92 10.23 -3.64
N VAL A 52 2.35 11.32 -4.29
CA VAL A 52 2.98 12.47 -3.63
C VAL A 52 2.15 13.75 -3.68
N ALA A 53 1.02 13.75 -4.39
CA ALA A 53 0.11 14.87 -4.51
C ALA A 53 -1.33 14.41 -4.21
N ASP A 54 -2.14 15.33 -3.67
CA ASP A 54 -3.56 15.07 -3.46
C ASP A 54 -4.24 14.77 -4.80
N ILE A 55 -5.15 13.82 -4.77
CA ILE A 55 -6.01 13.50 -5.92
C ILE A 55 -7.38 14.04 -5.57
N VAL A 56 -7.86 15.01 -6.35
CA VAL A 56 -9.21 15.57 -6.19
C VAL A 56 -10.19 14.70 -6.98
N ALA A 57 -11.36 14.41 -6.42
CA ALA A 57 -12.44 13.76 -7.15
C ALA A 57 -12.72 14.47 -8.50
N GLY A 58 -12.85 13.70 -9.58
CA GLY A 58 -12.95 14.17 -10.95
C GLY A 58 -11.60 14.37 -11.66
N SER A 59 -10.49 14.49 -10.93
CA SER A 59 -9.15 14.59 -11.53
C SER A 59 -8.72 13.27 -12.16
N ASN A 60 -8.02 13.34 -13.29
CA ASN A 60 -7.42 12.19 -13.95
C ASN A 60 -5.89 12.14 -13.79
N LYS A 61 -5.30 12.92 -12.88
CA LYS A 61 -3.84 12.96 -12.68
C LYS A 61 -3.44 12.33 -11.36
N VAL A 62 -2.42 11.48 -11.40
CA VAL A 62 -1.78 10.86 -10.24
C VAL A 62 -0.27 11.04 -10.35
N THR A 63 0.33 11.73 -9.38
CA THR A 63 1.79 11.93 -9.35
C THR A 63 2.41 11.00 -8.32
N VAL A 64 3.39 10.21 -8.75
CA VAL A 64 4.06 9.20 -7.90
C VAL A 64 5.50 9.60 -7.58
N THR A 65 6.10 8.96 -6.56
CA THR A 65 7.49 9.24 -6.18
C THR A 65 8.47 8.77 -7.25
N ASN A 66 8.28 7.55 -7.75
CA ASN A 66 9.11 6.94 -8.78
C ASN A 66 8.25 5.99 -9.62
N ILE A 67 8.14 6.27 -10.91
CA ILE A 67 7.38 5.42 -11.83
C ILE A 67 8.00 4.05 -12.01
N ASN A 68 9.33 3.93 -11.88
CA ASN A 68 10.04 2.67 -12.05
C ASN A 68 9.75 1.67 -10.93
N ASP A 69 9.21 2.13 -9.79
CA ASP A 69 8.72 1.23 -8.75
C ASP A 69 7.52 0.39 -9.23
N LEU A 70 6.86 0.78 -10.33
CA LEU A 70 5.77 0.05 -10.98
C LEU A 70 6.23 -0.85 -12.13
N ASN A 71 7.55 -0.96 -12.36
CA ASN A 71 8.09 -1.84 -13.38
C ASN A 71 7.90 -3.32 -13.00
N ARG A 72 7.76 -4.18 -14.01
CA ARG A 72 7.72 -5.63 -13.83
C ARG A 72 9.02 -6.14 -13.21
N ASP A 73 10.14 -5.69 -13.74
CA ASP A 73 11.49 -6.15 -13.39
C ASP A 73 12.32 -5.02 -12.77
N ALA A 74 13.46 -5.38 -12.17
CA ALA A 74 14.42 -4.46 -11.59
C ALA A 74 13.85 -3.50 -10.52
N ILE A 75 12.84 -3.98 -9.77
CA ILE A 75 12.39 -3.29 -8.55
C ILE A 75 13.34 -3.61 -7.38
N ASN A 76 13.62 -2.60 -6.57
CA ASN A 76 14.66 -2.71 -5.51
C ASN A 76 14.08 -2.86 -4.11
N TYR A 77 12.78 -3.15 -3.97
CA TYR A 77 12.08 -3.21 -2.69
C TYR A 77 11.56 -4.61 -2.31
N LEU A 78 12.04 -5.66 -2.99
CA LEU A 78 11.69 -7.03 -2.64
C LEU A 78 12.44 -7.46 -1.37
N PRO A 79 11.73 -7.98 -0.34
CA PRO A 79 12.38 -8.59 0.80
C PRO A 79 13.22 -9.81 0.41
N ALA A 80 14.23 -10.14 1.23
CA ALA A 80 15.03 -11.35 1.00
C ALA A 80 14.12 -12.59 0.91
N GLY A 81 14.36 -13.43 -0.11
CA GLY A 81 13.57 -14.63 -0.37
C GLY A 81 12.23 -14.40 -1.07
N TYR A 82 11.88 -13.16 -1.44
CA TYR A 82 10.74 -12.85 -2.30
C TYR A 82 11.19 -12.80 -3.75
N THR A 83 10.29 -13.15 -4.66
CA THR A 83 10.54 -13.15 -6.10
C THR A 83 9.41 -12.46 -6.85
N THR A 84 9.63 -12.11 -8.11
CA THR A 84 8.58 -11.66 -9.04
C THR A 84 8.40 -12.69 -10.15
N ALA A 85 7.21 -12.71 -10.75
CA ALA A 85 6.98 -13.49 -11.96
C ALA A 85 7.54 -12.74 -13.18
N ALA A 86 8.45 -13.37 -13.94
CA ALA A 86 9.08 -12.78 -15.12
C ALA A 86 8.07 -12.36 -16.21
N ASN A 87 6.93 -13.07 -16.29
CA ASN A 87 5.81 -12.74 -17.17
C ASN A 87 4.59 -12.24 -16.37
N GLY A 88 4.81 -11.68 -15.18
CA GLY A 88 3.75 -11.17 -14.32
C GLY A 88 3.04 -9.94 -14.90
N PHE A 89 3.70 -9.23 -15.82
CA PHE A 89 3.12 -8.18 -16.65
C PHE A 89 3.64 -8.32 -18.08
N LYS A 90 2.81 -7.96 -19.08
CA LYS A 90 3.21 -8.05 -20.49
C LYS A 90 4.37 -7.10 -20.82
N THR A 91 4.32 -5.88 -20.31
CA THR A 91 5.35 -4.86 -20.50
C THR A 91 6.10 -4.60 -19.20
N ASN A 92 7.42 -4.35 -19.30
CA ASN A 92 8.20 -4.01 -18.12
C ASN A 92 7.73 -2.67 -17.51
N PRO A 93 7.81 -1.51 -18.22
CA PRO A 93 7.22 -0.28 -17.71
C PRO A 93 5.70 -0.34 -17.55
N LEU A 94 5.17 0.52 -16.68
CA LEU A 94 3.74 0.84 -16.66
C LEU A 94 3.36 1.50 -17.99
N THR A 95 2.33 0.99 -18.66
CA THR A 95 1.91 1.45 -19.98
C THR A 95 0.41 1.76 -20.04
N PRO A 96 -0.05 2.54 -21.04
CA PRO A 96 -1.48 2.68 -21.32
C PRO A 96 -2.23 1.34 -21.31
N GLY A 97 -3.41 1.33 -20.69
CA GLY A 97 -4.25 0.14 -20.53
C GLY A 97 -3.90 -0.76 -19.36
N ASP A 98 -2.81 -0.51 -18.62
CA ASP A 98 -2.55 -1.21 -17.35
C ASP A 98 -3.60 -0.83 -16.29
N LEU A 99 -3.95 -1.78 -15.44
CA LEU A 99 -4.79 -1.58 -14.27
C LEU A 99 -3.95 -1.18 -13.06
N ILE A 100 -4.40 -0.12 -12.39
CA ILE A 100 -3.86 0.30 -11.10
C ILE A 100 -4.97 0.34 -10.06
N MET A 101 -4.59 0.24 -8.80
CA MET A 101 -5.43 0.56 -7.66
C MET A 101 -4.82 1.72 -6.88
N ILE A 102 -5.61 2.76 -6.66
CA ILE A 102 -5.30 3.85 -5.74
C ILE A 102 -5.83 3.43 -4.38
N TYR A 103 -5.02 3.51 -3.33
CA TYR A 103 -5.42 3.09 -1.99
C TYR A 103 -4.83 4.00 -0.91
N GLN A 104 -5.70 4.54 -0.05
CA GLN A 104 -5.29 5.30 1.14
C GLN A 104 -5.53 4.44 2.38
N ALA A 105 -4.45 3.94 2.97
CA ALA A 105 -4.54 3.02 4.11
C ALA A 105 -4.77 3.76 5.45
N GLN A 106 -4.31 5.01 5.58
CA GLN A 106 -4.27 5.75 6.84
C GLN A 106 -4.93 7.14 6.73
N GLY A 107 -4.92 7.90 7.83
CA GLY A 107 -5.45 9.26 7.93
C GLY A 107 -6.65 9.44 8.87
N ALA A 108 -7.14 8.36 9.49
CA ALA A 108 -8.32 8.42 10.34
C ALA A 108 -8.07 9.30 11.58
N LYS A 109 -9.06 10.15 11.90
CA LYS A 109 -9.11 10.89 13.16
C LYS A 109 -9.72 10.01 14.25
N ILE A 110 -9.10 9.99 15.42
CA ILE A 110 -9.53 9.23 16.59
C ILE A 110 -9.83 10.15 17.78
N ASP A 111 -10.54 9.63 18.78
CA ASP A 111 -10.60 10.20 20.12
C ASP A 111 -9.23 10.05 20.78
N THR A 112 -8.64 11.16 21.18
CA THR A 112 -7.31 11.22 21.77
C THR A 112 -7.36 11.60 23.24
N THR A 113 -8.54 11.66 23.87
CA THR A 113 -8.67 11.88 25.30
C THR A 113 -8.03 10.73 26.08
N ASN A 114 -7.38 11.01 27.21
CA ASN A 114 -6.76 9.96 28.03
C ASN A 114 -7.81 9.23 28.88
N THR A 115 -8.76 8.58 28.20
CA THR A 115 -9.93 7.92 28.80
C THR A 115 -10.17 6.56 28.14
N VAL A 116 -11.17 5.82 28.63
CA VAL A 116 -11.64 4.57 28.00
C VAL A 116 -12.03 4.73 26.53
N ASN A 117 -12.28 5.96 26.06
CA ASN A 117 -12.65 6.27 24.69
C ASN A 117 -11.44 6.42 23.74
N TYR A 118 -10.22 6.48 24.28
CA TYR A 118 -9.00 6.67 23.49
C TYR A 118 -8.90 5.66 22.34
N GLY A 119 -8.73 6.16 21.11
CA GLY A 119 -8.57 5.33 19.92
C GLY A 119 -9.87 5.07 19.17
N ALA A 120 -11.04 5.48 19.70
CA ALA A 120 -12.30 5.40 18.97
C ALA A 120 -12.24 6.27 17.69
N VAL A 121 -12.59 5.70 16.54
CA VAL A 121 -12.57 6.43 15.26
C VAL A 121 -13.68 7.47 15.23
N GLN A 122 -13.32 8.73 15.02
CA GLN A 122 -14.27 9.85 14.89
C GLN A 122 -14.55 10.18 13.42
N ASN A 123 -13.54 10.04 12.55
CA ASN A 123 -13.68 10.23 11.11
C ASN A 123 -12.61 9.42 10.36
N TYR A 124 -12.98 8.76 9.27
CA TYR A 124 -12.03 8.00 8.46
C TYR A 124 -11.09 8.90 7.63
N ASN A 125 -11.49 10.12 7.26
CA ASN A 125 -10.69 11.05 6.43
C ASN A 125 -10.07 10.40 5.18
N GLY A 126 -10.76 9.42 4.60
CA GLY A 126 -10.29 8.67 3.43
C GLY A 126 -9.52 7.38 3.72
N ALA A 127 -9.18 7.08 4.98
CA ALA A 127 -8.60 5.79 5.35
C ALA A 127 -9.54 4.64 4.93
N GLY A 128 -8.98 3.63 4.28
CA GLY A 128 -9.73 2.50 3.72
C GLY A 128 -10.31 2.74 2.33
N ARG A 129 -10.27 3.97 1.79
CA ARG A 129 -10.75 4.24 0.42
C ARG A 129 -9.81 3.66 -0.61
N TYR A 130 -10.40 3.04 -1.63
CA TYR A 130 -9.68 2.60 -2.80
C TYR A 130 -10.55 2.71 -4.06
N GLU A 131 -9.88 2.75 -5.20
CA GLU A 131 -10.52 2.52 -6.50
C GLU A 131 -9.54 1.93 -7.50
N PHE A 132 -10.08 1.24 -8.49
CA PHE A 132 -9.33 0.77 -9.65
C PHE A 132 -9.46 1.79 -10.79
N ALA A 133 -8.36 2.00 -11.51
CA ALA A 133 -8.34 2.87 -12.68
C ALA A 133 -7.45 2.28 -13.78
N TYR A 134 -7.80 2.57 -15.03
CA TYR A 134 -6.94 2.25 -16.17
C TYR A 134 -5.99 3.41 -16.47
N VAL A 135 -4.74 3.07 -16.76
CA VAL A 135 -3.73 4.02 -17.19
C VAL A 135 -4.05 4.51 -18.59
N GLY A 136 -4.11 5.83 -18.77
CA GLY A 136 -4.22 6.50 -20.07
C GLY A 136 -2.85 6.81 -20.66
N THR A 137 -2.03 7.59 -19.95
CA THR A 137 -0.64 7.90 -20.34
C THR A 137 0.29 7.97 -19.13
N VAL A 138 1.59 7.84 -19.38
CA VAL A 138 2.65 7.99 -18.38
C VAL A 138 3.66 8.99 -18.93
N SER A 139 3.94 10.06 -18.17
CA SER A 139 4.92 11.09 -18.52
C SER A 139 5.77 11.42 -17.30
N GLY A 140 7.03 10.98 -17.31
CA GLY A 140 7.88 11.02 -16.11
C GLY A 140 7.22 10.28 -14.95
N ASN A 141 6.98 10.99 -13.85
CA ASN A 141 6.31 10.47 -12.66
C ASN A 141 4.81 10.84 -12.57
N GLU A 142 4.24 11.44 -13.62
CA GLU A 142 2.80 11.72 -13.70
C GLU A 142 2.10 10.65 -14.55
N ILE A 143 1.02 10.10 -14.00
CA ILE A 143 0.13 9.16 -14.65
C ILE A 143 -1.18 9.89 -14.95
N THR A 144 -1.60 9.88 -16.21
CA THR A 144 -2.95 10.32 -16.59
C THR A 144 -3.85 9.09 -16.69
N LEU A 145 -4.96 9.09 -15.96
CA LEU A 145 -5.97 8.05 -15.94
C LEU A 145 -6.92 8.19 -17.16
N GLN A 146 -7.49 7.09 -17.62
CA GLN A 146 -8.51 7.11 -18.69
C GLN A 146 -9.79 7.83 -18.26
N CYS A 147 -10.13 7.72 -16.97
CA CYS A 147 -11.29 8.39 -16.37
C CYS A 147 -10.84 9.12 -15.10
N GLY A 148 -11.57 10.17 -14.74
CA GLY A 148 -11.34 10.87 -13.48
C GLY A 148 -11.60 9.97 -12.27
N SER A 149 -10.80 10.15 -11.23
CA SER A 149 -10.94 9.52 -9.92
C SER A 149 -12.31 9.82 -9.33
N LYS A 150 -13.01 8.82 -8.80
CA LYS A 150 -14.31 9.03 -8.13
C LYS A 150 -14.13 9.69 -6.77
N PHE A 151 -13.06 9.34 -6.06
CA PHE A 151 -12.82 9.83 -4.71
C PHE A 151 -11.70 10.86 -4.67
N SER A 152 -11.73 11.68 -3.61
CA SER A 152 -10.56 12.46 -3.22
C SER A 152 -9.68 11.65 -2.26
N TYR A 153 -8.36 11.75 -2.47
CA TYR A 153 -7.32 11.15 -1.64
C TYR A 153 -6.33 12.23 -1.21
N PHE A 154 -5.79 12.07 0.00
CA PHE A 154 -4.91 13.06 0.62
C PHE A 154 -3.50 12.49 0.76
N ALA A 155 -2.51 13.05 0.08
CA ALA A 155 -1.14 12.56 0.08
C ALA A 155 -0.50 12.63 1.47
N ALA A 156 -0.93 13.59 2.29
CA ALA A 156 -0.55 13.67 3.71
C ALA A 156 -0.98 12.44 4.53
N ASN A 157 -1.97 11.68 4.05
CA ASN A 157 -2.55 10.51 4.72
C ASN A 157 -2.11 9.18 4.08
N TYR A 158 -0.95 9.18 3.41
CA TYR A 158 -0.27 7.97 2.92
C TYR A 158 -1.07 7.16 1.90
N ILE A 159 -1.06 7.64 0.66
CA ILE A 159 -1.64 6.96 -0.48
C ILE A 159 -0.56 6.08 -1.15
N GLN A 160 -0.92 4.83 -1.43
CA GLN A 160 -0.16 3.97 -2.33
C GLN A 160 -0.89 3.78 -3.66
N LEU A 161 -0.11 3.67 -4.73
CA LEU A 161 -0.55 3.24 -6.04
C LEU A 161 -0.03 1.82 -6.27
N ILE A 162 -0.91 0.93 -6.68
CA ILE A 162 -0.63 -0.49 -6.82
C ILE A 162 -0.85 -0.88 -8.28
N ARG A 163 0.17 -1.39 -9.00
CA ARG A 163 -0.03 -2.00 -10.32
C ARG A 163 -0.64 -3.38 -10.13
N VAL A 164 -1.73 -3.65 -10.85
CA VAL A 164 -2.55 -4.85 -10.71
C VAL A 164 -2.50 -5.62 -12.01
N PRO A 165 -2.05 -6.89 -12.01
CA PRO A 165 -2.01 -7.68 -13.22
C PRO A 165 -3.42 -8.06 -13.69
N GLN A 166 -3.56 -8.22 -15.00
CA GLN A 166 -4.78 -8.56 -15.71
C GLN A 166 -4.58 -9.84 -16.54
N TYR A 167 -4.72 -11.01 -15.93
CA TYR A 167 -4.45 -12.30 -16.57
C TYR A 167 -5.64 -12.90 -17.30
N SER A 168 -5.41 -13.64 -18.38
CA SER A 168 -6.41 -14.56 -18.93
C SER A 168 -6.55 -15.78 -18.03
N THR A 169 -5.43 -16.30 -17.52
CA THR A 169 -5.42 -17.37 -16.53
C THR A 169 -4.24 -17.18 -15.58
N LEU A 170 -4.53 -17.15 -14.27
CA LEU A 170 -3.53 -17.32 -13.23
C LEU A 170 -3.53 -18.78 -12.77
N THR A 171 -2.40 -19.47 -12.87
CA THR A 171 -2.19 -20.76 -12.22
C THR A 171 -1.19 -20.60 -11.08
N VAL A 172 -1.54 -21.01 -9.86
CA VAL A 172 -0.60 -21.15 -8.74
C VAL A 172 -0.37 -22.63 -8.51
N SER A 173 0.85 -23.08 -8.73
CA SER A 173 1.21 -24.51 -8.66
C SER A 173 1.25 -25.00 -7.22
N SER A 174 1.10 -26.31 -7.03
CA SER A 174 1.32 -26.95 -5.73
C SER A 174 2.73 -26.62 -5.22
N GLY A 175 2.83 -26.23 -3.94
CA GLY A 175 4.09 -25.83 -3.31
C GLY A 175 4.59 -24.42 -3.67
N ALA A 176 3.83 -23.64 -4.45
CA ALA A 176 4.11 -22.24 -4.75
C ALA A 176 3.23 -21.30 -3.90
N SER A 177 3.63 -20.03 -3.81
CA SER A 177 2.81 -19.03 -3.09
C SER A 177 2.88 -17.63 -3.69
N VAL A 178 1.75 -16.94 -3.60
CA VAL A 178 1.58 -15.52 -3.91
C VAL A 178 1.40 -14.75 -2.62
N VAL A 179 2.23 -13.74 -2.41
CA VAL A 179 2.24 -12.89 -1.21
C VAL A 179 2.48 -11.43 -1.59
N PRO A 180 1.99 -10.46 -0.79
CA PRO A 180 2.38 -9.06 -0.95
C PRO A 180 3.75 -8.79 -0.31
N VAL A 181 4.40 -7.71 -0.73
CA VAL A 181 5.46 -7.12 0.11
C VAL A 181 4.78 -6.58 1.38
N PRO A 182 5.24 -6.92 2.60
CA PRO A 182 4.61 -6.45 3.83
C PRO A 182 4.50 -4.92 3.91
N TRP A 183 3.39 -4.43 4.46
CA TRP A 183 3.22 -3.01 4.74
C TRP A 183 4.35 -2.50 5.62
N GLY A 184 4.95 -1.35 5.28
CA GLY A 184 6.02 -0.81 6.12
C GLY A 184 7.35 -1.52 5.97
N SER A 185 7.52 -2.42 4.99
CA SER A 185 8.79 -3.13 4.75
C SER A 185 9.97 -2.17 4.69
N SER A 186 11.09 -2.53 5.34
CA SER A 186 12.34 -1.76 5.29
C SER A 186 12.97 -1.72 3.90
N TYR A 187 12.57 -2.63 3.00
CA TYR A 187 13.07 -2.66 1.63
C TYR A 187 12.49 -1.55 0.75
N PHE A 188 11.42 -0.87 1.17
CA PHE A 188 10.88 0.27 0.42
C PHE A 188 11.77 1.52 0.42
N GLY A 189 12.87 1.50 1.18
CA GLY A 189 13.85 2.58 1.29
C GLY A 189 13.99 3.09 2.71
N THR A 190 14.98 3.96 2.90
CA THR A 190 15.22 4.71 4.14
C THR A 190 14.50 6.06 4.10
N ASP A 191 14.52 6.78 5.21
CA ASP A 191 13.98 8.14 5.30
C ASP A 191 14.87 9.16 4.55
N PRO A 192 14.38 9.83 3.49
CA PRO A 192 15.13 10.90 2.84
C PRO A 192 15.21 12.19 3.69
N ASP A 193 14.36 12.34 4.72
CA ASP A 193 14.21 13.59 5.47
C ASP A 193 15.08 13.68 6.75
N TYR A 194 15.93 12.69 7.10
CA TYR A 194 16.62 12.73 8.40
C TYR A 194 18.11 12.32 8.43
N THR A 195 18.95 13.29 8.82
CA THR A 195 20.24 13.09 9.50
C THR A 195 20.05 13.30 11.00
N GLY A 196 20.32 12.28 11.81
CA GLY A 196 20.49 12.43 13.26
C GLY A 196 19.24 12.11 14.07
N ASP A 197 19.36 11.10 14.89
CA ASP A 197 18.36 10.58 15.81
C ASP A 197 18.03 11.56 16.98
N ILE A 198 16.78 11.58 17.45
CA ILE A 198 16.50 12.07 18.81
C ILE A 198 16.69 10.87 19.74
N ASN A 199 17.80 10.89 20.49
CA ASN A 199 18.15 9.96 21.56
C ASN A 199 18.54 8.52 21.17
N GLY A 200 18.54 8.11 19.90
CA GLY A 200 18.95 6.75 19.50
C GLY A 200 17.80 5.84 19.03
N VAL A 201 16.62 6.39 18.76
CA VAL A 201 15.55 5.72 18.00
C VAL A 201 15.67 5.98 16.50
N THR A 202 15.98 4.92 15.74
CA THR A 202 15.83 4.96 14.29
C THR A 202 14.38 5.33 13.94
N ARG A 203 14.17 6.52 13.37
CA ARG A 203 12.87 7.01 12.85
C ARG A 203 12.49 6.33 11.53
N GLU A 204 13.38 5.50 11.00
CA GLU A 204 13.21 4.67 9.80
C GLU A 204 11.83 3.99 9.68
N PRO A 205 11.22 3.40 10.72
CA PRO A 205 9.92 2.75 10.59
C PRO A 205 8.77 3.71 10.22
N SER A 206 8.88 5.00 10.54
CA SER A 206 7.85 6.00 10.20
C SER A 206 7.99 6.58 8.80
N SER A 207 9.12 6.32 8.13
CA SER A 207 9.44 6.94 6.85
C SER A 207 8.28 6.88 5.86
N LYS A 208 8.03 8.01 5.20
CA LYS A 208 7.00 8.14 4.16
C LYS A 208 7.25 7.13 3.03
N THR A 209 8.50 6.77 2.74
CA THR A 209 8.85 5.80 1.70
C THR A 209 8.31 4.40 2.00
N ARG A 210 8.09 4.06 3.27
CA ARG A 210 7.66 2.74 3.74
C ARG A 210 6.14 2.60 3.90
N ARG A 211 5.35 3.67 3.78
CA ARG A 211 3.88 3.64 3.97
C ARG A 211 3.13 3.06 2.75
N ARG A 212 3.47 1.84 2.37
CA ARG A 212 2.96 1.09 1.21
C ARG A 212 3.20 -0.41 1.39
N GLY A 213 2.58 -1.23 0.53
CA GLY A 213 2.61 -2.69 0.60
C GLY A 213 1.35 -3.27 1.27
N GLY A 214 1.46 -4.51 1.74
CA GLY A 214 0.47 -5.23 2.53
C GLY A 214 -0.74 -5.74 1.78
N PHE A 215 -0.77 -5.59 0.45
CA PHE A 215 -1.96 -5.86 -0.34
C PHE A 215 -1.66 -6.70 -1.60
N THR A 216 -2.51 -7.68 -1.88
CA THR A 216 -2.48 -8.47 -3.12
C THR A 216 -3.79 -8.28 -3.88
N ALA A 217 -3.73 -7.70 -5.07
CA ALA A 217 -4.84 -7.70 -6.03
C ALA A 217 -4.44 -8.37 -7.33
N ILE A 218 -5.37 -9.14 -7.87
CA ILE A 218 -5.24 -9.85 -9.13
C ILE A 218 -6.56 -9.65 -9.87
N HIS A 219 -6.49 -9.24 -11.13
CA HIS A 219 -7.63 -9.33 -12.04
C HIS A 219 -7.35 -10.49 -13.00
N ALA A 220 -8.19 -11.51 -13.01
CA ALA A 220 -8.01 -12.66 -13.90
C ALA A 220 -9.35 -13.23 -14.36
N SER A 221 -9.44 -13.66 -15.63
CA SER A 221 -10.63 -14.35 -16.13
C SER A 221 -10.78 -15.76 -15.54
N GLN A 222 -9.66 -16.43 -15.26
CA GLN A 222 -9.63 -17.73 -14.60
C GLN A 222 -8.50 -17.78 -13.57
N VAL A 223 -8.77 -18.38 -12.41
CA VAL A 223 -7.77 -18.66 -11.37
C VAL A 223 -7.78 -20.16 -11.08
N VAL A 224 -6.64 -20.81 -11.28
CA VAL A 224 -6.37 -22.20 -10.88
C VAL A 224 -5.39 -22.15 -9.71
N ASN A 225 -5.90 -22.26 -8.48
CA ASN A 225 -5.07 -22.18 -7.28
C ASN A 225 -4.85 -23.56 -6.65
N ASN A 226 -3.70 -24.16 -6.90
CA ASN A 226 -3.23 -25.39 -6.25
C ASN A 226 -2.18 -25.12 -5.16
N GLY A 227 -1.83 -23.86 -4.92
CA GLY A 227 -0.86 -23.42 -3.92
C GLY A 227 -1.49 -22.48 -2.90
N ILE A 228 -0.74 -21.45 -2.49
CA ILE A 228 -1.20 -20.48 -1.48
C ILE A 228 -1.28 -19.08 -2.09
N ILE A 229 -2.38 -18.37 -1.84
CA ILE A 229 -2.47 -16.91 -2.05
C ILE A 229 -2.82 -16.32 -0.69
N GLN A 230 -1.92 -15.54 -0.08
CA GLN A 230 -2.12 -15.03 1.28
C GLN A 230 -1.46 -13.67 1.51
N ALA A 231 -2.02 -12.91 2.45
CA ALA A 231 -1.45 -11.68 2.99
C ALA A 231 -1.18 -11.78 4.51
N ASN A 232 -1.02 -13.00 5.02
CA ASN A 232 -0.80 -13.26 6.44
C ASN A 232 0.44 -12.52 6.95
N GLY A 233 0.28 -11.76 8.03
CA GLY A 233 1.36 -10.96 8.63
C GLY A 233 1.83 -9.76 7.80
N ALA A 234 1.18 -9.43 6.68
CA ALA A 234 1.61 -8.35 5.79
C ALA A 234 0.93 -7.00 6.07
N GLY A 235 0.00 -6.95 7.03
CA GLY A 235 -0.75 -5.75 7.40
C GLY A 235 0.04 -4.77 8.26
N PHE A 236 -0.68 -3.87 8.94
CA PHE A 236 -0.08 -2.89 9.85
C PHE A 236 0.81 -3.54 10.91
N ARG A 237 1.90 -2.85 11.22
CA ARG A 237 2.96 -3.35 12.11
C ARG A 237 2.55 -3.24 13.57
N GLY A 238 3.17 -4.07 14.42
CA GLY A 238 3.11 -3.88 15.87
C GLY A 238 3.94 -2.68 16.34
N GLY A 239 3.88 -2.39 17.65
CA GLY A 239 4.74 -1.37 18.25
C GLY A 239 6.23 -1.69 18.05
N THR A 240 7.06 -0.67 17.86
CA THR A 240 8.51 -0.88 17.85
C THR A 240 9.03 -1.04 19.28
N THR A 241 10.14 -1.76 19.43
CA THR A 241 10.86 -1.84 20.70
C THR A 241 11.26 -0.45 21.16
N ASP A 242 10.84 -0.09 22.37
CA ASP A 242 11.25 1.12 23.08
C ASP A 242 12.48 0.80 23.96
N PRO A 243 13.64 1.47 23.75
CA PRO A 243 14.83 1.22 24.55
C PRO A 243 14.94 2.10 25.81
N TYR A 244 13.98 2.99 26.08
CA TYR A 244 14.09 3.98 27.18
C TYR A 244 13.15 3.73 28.35
N THR A 245 12.37 2.66 28.33
CA THR A 245 11.62 2.23 29.50
C THR A 245 12.61 1.90 30.62
N VAL A 246 12.86 2.85 31.52
CA VAL A 246 13.81 2.74 32.66
C VAL A 246 13.11 2.42 33.98
N SER A 247 11.80 2.16 33.96
CA SER A 247 11.03 1.84 35.16
C SER A 247 11.64 0.60 35.85
N PRO A 248 11.99 0.59 37.14
CA PRO A 248 12.59 -0.61 37.76
C PRO A 248 11.68 -1.85 37.66
N ALA A 249 12.26 -3.06 37.68
CA ALA A 249 11.45 -4.27 37.79
C ALA A 249 10.51 -4.19 39.02
N GLY A 250 9.21 -4.40 38.82
CA GLY A 250 8.18 -4.21 39.86
C GLY A 250 7.66 -2.77 40.01
N SER A 251 8.02 -1.85 39.10
CA SER A 251 7.48 -0.49 39.05
C SER A 251 5.95 -0.46 38.87
N LYS A 252 5.34 0.66 39.28
CA LYS A 252 3.88 0.90 39.16
C LYS A 252 3.39 0.69 37.72
N LEU A 253 2.24 0.05 37.60
CA LEU A 253 1.47 -0.01 36.35
C LEU A 253 1.05 1.40 35.92
N VAL A 254 1.29 1.72 34.66
CA VAL A 254 0.81 2.95 34.04
C VAL A 254 -0.62 2.69 33.52
N TRP A 255 -1.57 3.48 34.01
CA TRP A 255 -2.98 3.31 33.66
C TRP A 255 -3.43 4.18 32.48
N ALA A 256 -2.58 5.11 32.07
CA ALA A 256 -2.84 6.02 30.97
C ALA A 256 -2.99 5.27 29.65
N TYR A 257 -3.98 5.69 28.88
CA TYR A 257 -4.22 5.25 27.51
C TYR A 257 -3.19 5.83 26.54
N ARG A 258 -2.67 7.01 26.85
CA ARG A 258 -1.64 7.71 26.05
C ARG A 258 -0.62 8.38 26.95
N GLU A 259 0.64 8.31 26.53
CA GLU A 259 1.78 8.97 27.15
C GLU A 259 2.68 9.58 26.09
N LYS A 260 3.37 10.65 26.48
CA LYS A 260 4.35 11.37 25.65
C LYS A 260 5.79 11.03 26.00
N ASP A 261 6.00 10.37 27.13
CA ASP A 261 7.32 10.04 27.63
C ASP A 261 7.53 8.52 27.49
N PRO A 262 8.59 8.09 26.78
CA PRO A 262 8.90 6.67 26.59
C PRO A 262 9.14 5.91 27.90
N GLN A 263 9.41 6.59 29.02
CA GLN A 263 9.62 5.94 30.31
C GLN A 263 8.37 5.28 30.91
N PHE A 264 7.17 5.59 30.38
CA PHE A 264 5.88 5.15 30.93
C PHE A 264 5.18 4.04 30.13
N GLY A 265 5.85 3.45 29.14
CA GLY A 265 5.31 2.28 28.45
C GLY A 265 5.98 1.99 27.11
N ALA A 266 5.63 0.87 26.49
CA ALA A 266 6.09 0.57 25.13
C ALA A 266 5.26 1.30 24.07
N GLU A 267 5.78 1.31 22.84
CA GLU A 267 5.14 1.96 21.72
C GLU A 267 3.85 1.25 21.29
N LYS A 268 2.89 2.04 20.82
CA LYS A 268 1.68 1.56 20.16
C LYS A 268 1.98 1.00 18.77
N GLY A 269 1.16 0.04 18.34
CA GLY A 269 1.19 -0.45 16.98
C GLY A 269 0.56 0.50 15.97
N GLU A 270 0.74 0.16 14.70
CA GLU A 270 0.25 0.92 13.57
C GLU A 270 -1.24 0.69 13.31
N SER A 271 -1.92 1.73 12.84
CA SER A 271 -3.34 1.66 12.48
C SER A 271 -3.71 2.60 11.34
N ILE A 272 -4.99 2.62 11.00
CA ILE A 272 -5.56 3.61 10.10
C ILE A 272 -5.39 5.06 10.60
N ALA A 273 -5.09 5.27 11.89
CA ALA A 273 -4.81 6.60 12.44
C ALA A 273 -3.35 7.06 12.24
N GLY A 274 -2.44 6.16 11.85
CA GLY A 274 -1.02 6.47 11.63
C GLY A 274 -0.09 5.47 12.30
N TYR A 275 1.18 5.85 12.45
CA TYR A 275 2.21 5.11 13.14
C TYR A 275 3.30 6.03 13.71
N ARG A 276 3.72 5.77 14.95
CA ARG A 276 4.92 6.35 15.56
C ARG A 276 4.99 7.88 15.49
N GLU A 277 5.68 8.47 14.51
CA GLU A 277 5.72 9.93 14.34
C GLU A 277 4.34 10.56 14.17
N ASP A 278 3.37 9.85 13.59
CA ASP A 278 1.98 10.34 13.54
C ASP A 278 1.34 10.41 14.94
N TYR A 279 1.98 9.76 15.93
CA TYR A 279 1.58 9.78 17.34
C TYR A 279 2.44 10.70 18.21
N GLU A 280 3.48 11.31 17.65
CA GLU A 280 4.37 12.26 18.32
C GLU A 280 3.89 13.70 18.14
N ASP A 281 4.21 14.56 19.10
CA ASP A 281 4.05 16.01 18.94
C ASP A 281 5.21 16.52 18.07
N LYS A 282 4.93 17.16 16.91
CA LYS A 282 5.91 17.96 16.16
C LYS A 282 5.33 19.38 15.95
N PRO A 283 6.05 20.50 16.21
CA PRO A 283 7.25 20.70 17.03
C PRO A 283 7.13 21.82 18.11
N PHE A 284 5.93 22.26 18.52
CA PHE A 284 5.77 23.26 19.59
C PHE A 284 4.53 23.00 20.45
N ASN A 285 4.58 23.54 21.67
CA ASN A 285 3.63 23.37 22.75
C ASN A 285 2.16 23.64 22.35
N GLU A 286 1.27 22.91 23.01
CA GLU A 286 -0.18 23.18 23.08
C GLU A 286 -1.07 22.73 21.93
N THR A 287 -0.80 21.59 21.30
CA THR A 287 -1.93 20.88 20.69
C THR A 287 -1.81 19.36 20.83
N VAL A 288 -2.88 18.79 21.38
CA VAL A 288 -3.03 17.38 21.79
C VAL A 288 -3.06 16.50 20.55
N TYR A 289 -2.13 15.55 20.39
CA TYR A 289 -2.25 14.60 19.27
C TYR A 289 -2.53 13.16 19.67
N ILE A 290 -1.64 12.17 19.74
CA ILE A 290 -2.11 10.78 19.95
C ILE A 290 -1.36 10.07 21.07
N GLY A 291 -0.09 10.39 21.32
CA GLY A 291 0.73 9.81 22.38
C GLY A 291 1.23 8.42 22.00
N ARG A 292 2.50 8.33 21.61
CA ARG A 292 3.15 7.13 21.07
C ARG A 292 3.21 5.96 22.06
N TRP A 293 3.17 6.22 23.36
CA TRP A 293 3.30 5.21 24.43
C TRP A 293 2.03 5.08 25.28
N GLY A 294 1.91 4.01 26.07
CA GLY A 294 0.77 3.72 26.94
C GLY A 294 -0.24 2.72 26.33
N ARG A 295 -1.21 2.26 27.13
CA ARG A 295 -2.01 1.05 26.80
C ARG A 295 -3.10 1.21 25.74
N GLY A 296 -3.45 2.44 25.38
CA GLY A 296 -4.55 2.72 24.47
C GLY A 296 -4.22 2.29 23.03
N ALA A 297 -5.18 1.66 22.35
CA ALA A 297 -5.04 1.18 20.98
C ALA A 297 -5.64 2.18 19.97
N PRO A 298 -4.81 2.97 19.26
CA PRO A 298 -5.30 3.98 18.32
C PRO A 298 -5.97 3.31 17.12
N ALA A 299 -7.27 3.53 16.91
CA ALA A 299 -8.06 2.88 15.86
C ALA A 299 -7.82 1.36 15.77
N ASN A 300 -7.80 0.71 16.94
CA ASN A 300 -7.55 -0.72 17.11
C ASN A 300 -6.11 -1.19 16.79
N GLY A 301 -5.14 -0.31 16.51
CA GLY A 301 -3.76 -0.61 16.09
C GLY A 301 -2.87 -1.43 17.02
N GLY A 302 -3.40 -1.92 18.14
CA GLY A 302 -2.61 -2.42 19.25
C GLY A 302 -2.09 -1.28 20.13
N GLY A 303 -2.35 -1.39 21.44
CA GLY A 303 -1.84 -0.46 22.43
C GLY A 303 -0.40 -0.76 22.80
N GLY A 304 0.28 0.20 23.43
CA GLY A 304 1.59 -0.03 24.03
C GLY A 304 1.51 -0.89 25.29
N GLY A 305 2.66 -1.40 25.73
CA GLY A 305 2.81 -2.00 27.06
C GLY A 305 2.76 -0.93 28.15
N ASN A 306 2.32 -1.30 29.35
CA ASN A 306 2.06 -0.33 30.43
C ASN A 306 2.78 -0.64 31.74
N ALA A 307 3.91 -1.37 31.64
CA ALA A 307 4.79 -1.72 32.73
C ALA A 307 6.25 -1.81 32.22
N HIS A 308 7.19 -2.00 33.15
CA HIS A 308 8.60 -2.27 32.82
C HIS A 308 8.72 -3.45 31.84
N ASN A 309 9.37 -3.22 30.70
CA ASN A 309 9.56 -4.19 29.62
C ASN A 309 8.26 -4.84 29.11
N ALA A 310 7.10 -4.21 29.33
CA ALA A 310 5.86 -4.69 28.76
C ALA A 310 5.88 -4.44 27.25
N GLY A 311 5.74 -5.49 26.44
CA GLY A 311 5.58 -5.35 25.00
C GLY A 311 4.27 -4.62 24.65
N GLY A 312 4.26 -3.90 23.53
CA GLY A 312 3.03 -3.40 22.93
C GLY A 312 2.24 -4.52 22.24
N GLY A 313 0.91 -4.45 22.31
CA GLY A 313 0.04 -5.22 21.42
C GLY A 313 0.23 -4.77 19.98
N GLY A 314 0.17 -5.73 19.03
CA GLY A 314 0.41 -5.45 17.62
C GLY A 314 -0.85 -5.43 16.76
N GLY A 315 -0.91 -4.48 15.82
CA GLY A 315 -1.68 -4.52 14.58
C GLY A 315 -3.20 -4.33 14.72
N ALA A 316 -3.78 -3.47 13.88
CA ALA A 316 -5.23 -3.29 13.81
C ALA A 316 -5.92 -4.59 13.37
N ASN A 317 -6.72 -5.20 14.25
CA ASN A 317 -7.76 -6.13 13.84
C ASN A 317 -8.90 -5.34 13.17
N GLY A 318 -8.65 -4.87 11.95
CA GLY A 318 -9.57 -4.03 11.21
C GLY A 318 -10.90 -4.75 10.98
N GLY A 319 -11.96 -4.32 11.68
CA GLY A 319 -13.31 -4.53 11.18
C GLY A 319 -14.44 -4.61 12.20
N VAL A 320 -14.23 -5.22 13.38
CA VAL A 320 -15.34 -5.40 14.33
C VAL A 320 -15.27 -4.35 15.43
N LEU A 321 -15.87 -3.18 15.17
CA LEU A 321 -16.01 -2.11 16.17
C LEU A 321 -16.66 -2.61 17.47
N ALA A 322 -17.53 -3.62 17.39
CA ALA A 322 -18.18 -4.24 18.55
C ALA A 322 -17.21 -4.96 19.50
N ASN A 323 -16.02 -5.36 19.03
CA ASN A 323 -15.03 -6.07 19.83
C ASN A 323 -13.96 -5.13 20.41
N TRP A 324 -13.93 -3.86 19.98
CA TRP A 324 -13.10 -2.85 20.63
C TRP A 324 -13.69 -2.57 22.01
N PHE A 325 -12.90 -2.79 23.07
CA PHE A 325 -13.38 -2.71 24.44
C PHE A 325 -12.49 -1.78 25.28
N ARG A 326 -13.08 -0.65 25.73
CA ARG A 326 -12.50 0.26 26.73
C ARG A 326 -11.07 0.75 26.40
N GLY A 327 -10.79 1.07 25.13
CA GLY A 327 -9.50 1.59 24.70
C GLY A 327 -8.41 0.53 24.46
N ALA A 328 -8.73 -0.75 24.64
CA ALA A 328 -7.85 -1.85 24.24
C ALA A 328 -8.21 -2.34 22.82
N GLY A 329 -7.20 -2.80 22.09
CA GLY A 329 -7.42 -3.43 20.79
C GLY A 329 -8.07 -4.80 20.95
N VAL A 330 -8.63 -5.34 19.85
CA VAL A 330 -9.16 -6.71 19.82
C VAL A 330 -8.00 -7.68 19.91
N MET A 331 -7.73 -8.20 21.11
CA MET A 331 -6.88 -9.38 21.28
C MET A 331 -7.62 -10.57 20.66
N ASN A 332 -6.92 -11.45 19.96
CA ASN A 332 -7.54 -12.68 19.46
C ASN A 332 -8.23 -13.38 20.64
N ASP A 333 -9.47 -13.84 20.42
CA ASP A 333 -10.21 -14.61 21.41
C ASP A 333 -9.35 -15.84 21.78
N PHE A 334 -8.81 -15.83 22.99
CA PHE A 334 -8.26 -17.04 23.61
C PHE A 334 -9.43 -17.92 24.08
N SER A 335 -10.24 -18.40 23.15
CA SER A 335 -11.14 -19.53 23.39
C SER A 335 -10.36 -20.85 23.46
N GLY A 336 -9.05 -20.79 23.23
CA GLY A 336 -8.10 -21.76 23.77
C GLY A 336 -7.92 -21.55 25.27
N THR A 337 -8.55 -22.42 26.05
CA THR A 337 -8.21 -22.68 27.44
C THR A 337 -6.69 -22.75 27.63
N CYS A 338 -6.16 -21.89 28.50
CA CYS A 338 -4.85 -22.10 29.11
C CYS A 338 -5.06 -22.64 30.53
N GLY A 339 -5.38 -23.93 30.66
CA GLY A 339 -5.66 -24.56 31.96
C GLY A 339 -7.05 -24.26 32.51
#